data_AF-A0A1W9R7H8-F1
#
_entry.id   AF-A0A1W9R7H8-F1
#
_cell.length_a   1.000
_cell.length_b   1.000
_cell.length_c   1.000
_cell.angle_alpha   90.00
_cell.angle_beta   90.00
_cell.angle_gamma   90.00
#
_symmetry.space_group_name_H-M   'P 1'
#
loop_
_entity.id
_entity.type
_entity.pdbx_description
1 polymer ?
#
loop_
_entity_poly.entity_id
_entity_poly.type
_entity_poly.pdbx_seq_one_letter_code
_entity_poly.pdbx_strand_id
1 'polypeptide(L)'
;MEDTNKNNEKPKPENSKEESHYEAAGYGFNDDEIPDGEVVSGEGLIDQGEPPKSDNGFDLEKQRSNVDILEEGFKKHRSIKKYVLIFWAIIVIIALGVGFMFFGISMGWFGFMPSFEELENPQTFLASEIYSHDNKLLGTYYVENRSKIYYHNISPYITDALVATEDVRYNDHSGIDVKALGRVLFGALSGQDKGGGSTITQQLAKNLFPREYNQSKLELAFRKFKEWVIAVKLEKRYSKEEIITMYLNKFDFLNLAVGIKSASRVYFSTTPAQLDLNQSALLVGMVKNPSLYNPLRRPELARDRRNTVLSQMEKYGYISGEVADSVKQLPLGLVFQKVDHNIGTATYFKEFLRGEIKQWCNEHLKPNGEPYDLYRDGLRIYTTIDSRLQKYAEEAVTDHLSLDLQPAFYAHWKGRKYAPFVFEPDTIKPQVKKIMGQAMRRSERYRKLKLAEIGPDSIETIFNTPAHMVVFSWEGDIDTIMTPMDSIRYFKFFLHSGLMSVDPPTGQVRAYVGGIDYRYFKYDHVTQGRRQVGSTFKPFLYT
;
A
#
# COMPACT_ATOMS: atom_id res chain seq x y z
N MET A 1 -55.52 -39.60 -36.82
CA MET A 1 -55.86 -39.08 -35.48
C MET A 1 -54.68 -38.25 -35.00
N GLU A 2 -54.30 -37.19 -35.71
CA GLU A 2 -55.05 -35.92 -35.95
C GLU A 2 -55.09 -35.10 -34.66
N ASP A 3 -54.29 -34.03 -34.55
CA ASP A 3 -54.44 -32.68 -35.14
C ASP A 3 -55.22 -31.75 -34.18
N THR A 4 -54.74 -30.55 -33.86
CA THR A 4 -54.39 -29.49 -34.82
C THR A 4 -53.43 -28.43 -34.24
N ASN A 5 -52.61 -27.81 -35.12
CA ASN A 5 -52.27 -26.36 -35.28
C ASN A 5 -52.16 -25.39 -34.05
N LYS A 6 -51.33 -24.31 -34.04
CA LYS A 6 -50.54 -23.66 -35.11
C LYS A 6 -49.36 -22.81 -34.58
N ASN A 7 -48.29 -22.75 -35.39
CA ASN A 7 -47.28 -21.69 -35.62
C ASN A 7 -46.96 -20.61 -34.55
N ASN A 8 -45.67 -20.45 -34.23
CA ASN A 8 -44.86 -19.39 -34.89
C ASN A 8 -43.33 -19.61 -34.76
N GLU A 9 -42.59 -19.02 -35.71
CA GLU A 9 -41.12 -18.96 -35.80
C GLU A 9 -40.69 -17.48 -36.02
N LYS A 10 -39.43 -17.02 -36.11
CA LYS A 10 -38.03 -17.54 -36.16
C LYS A 10 -37.11 -16.32 -35.79
N PRO A 11 -35.75 -16.38 -35.75
CA PRO A 11 -34.80 -17.49 -35.75
C PRO A 11 -33.79 -17.39 -34.56
N LYS A 12 -32.64 -18.08 -34.63
CA LYS A 12 -31.46 -17.86 -33.76
C LYS A 12 -30.74 -16.53 -34.08
N PRO A 13 -29.99 -15.95 -33.13
CA PRO A 13 -28.74 -15.25 -33.40
C PRO A 13 -27.53 -16.21 -33.32
N GLU A 14 -26.49 -15.93 -34.10
CA GLU A 14 -25.20 -16.64 -34.11
C GLU A 14 -24.09 -15.58 -34.14
N ASN A 15 -22.97 -15.82 -33.42
CA ASN A 15 -21.74 -15.02 -33.35
C ASN A 15 -21.80 -13.50 -33.62
N SER A 16 -21.60 -12.69 -32.57
CA SER A 16 -20.93 -11.39 -32.69
C SER A 16 -19.71 -11.33 -31.78
N LYS A 17 -18.54 -11.06 -32.38
CA LYS A 17 -17.40 -10.45 -31.66
C LYS A 17 -17.70 -8.96 -31.48
N GLU A 18 -17.21 -8.36 -30.39
CA GLU A 18 -17.05 -6.90 -30.32
C GLU A 18 -15.57 -6.57 -30.07
N GLU A 19 -14.82 -6.48 -31.17
CA GLU A 19 -13.58 -5.70 -31.26
C GLU A 19 -13.99 -4.35 -31.85
N SER A 20 -13.98 -3.27 -31.06
CA SER A 20 -14.22 -1.91 -31.58
C SER A 20 -12.89 -1.28 -32.00
N HIS A 21 -12.70 -1.17 -33.32
CA HIS A 21 -11.44 -0.77 -33.93
C HIS A 21 -11.23 0.76 -33.99
N TYR A 22 -9.95 1.15 -34.05
CA TYR A 22 -9.54 2.39 -34.70
C TYR A 22 -9.77 2.28 -36.22
N GLU A 23 -10.22 3.35 -36.85
CA GLU A 23 -9.98 3.55 -38.29
C GLU A 23 -9.84 5.05 -38.61
N ALA A 24 -9.19 5.38 -39.73
CA ALA A 24 -8.82 6.74 -40.08
C ALA A 24 -8.67 6.95 -41.61
N ALA A 25 -8.78 8.22 -42.01
CA ALA A 25 -8.41 8.80 -43.31
C ALA A 25 -9.28 8.53 -44.56
N GLY A 26 -9.34 9.56 -45.42
CA GLY A 26 -10.06 9.63 -46.69
C GLY A 26 -10.30 11.10 -47.07
N TYR A 27 -9.35 11.84 -47.64
CA TYR A 27 -8.87 11.90 -49.05
C TYR A 27 -9.65 12.86 -49.98
N GLY A 28 -8.90 13.62 -50.78
CA GLY A 28 -9.32 14.73 -51.66
C GLY A 28 -8.44 15.96 -51.40
N PHE A 29 -7.31 16.15 -52.09
CA PHE A 29 -7.16 16.72 -53.46
C PHE A 29 -7.64 18.19 -53.53
N ASN A 30 -6.89 19.16 -54.06
CA ASN A 30 -5.68 19.12 -54.91
C ASN A 30 -4.81 20.40 -54.74
N ASP A 31 -3.53 20.33 -55.17
CA ASP A 31 -2.69 21.40 -55.78
C ASP A 31 -2.35 22.69 -54.96
N ASP A 32 -1.17 23.33 -55.06
CA ASP A 32 -0.01 23.15 -55.95
C ASP A 32 1.36 23.58 -55.32
N GLU A 33 2.44 23.07 -55.92
CA GLU A 33 3.87 23.49 -56.00
C GLU A 33 4.72 24.03 -54.81
N ILE A 34 5.92 23.42 -54.71
CA ILE A 34 7.20 23.82 -54.07
C ILE A 34 8.28 23.88 -55.19
N PRO A 35 9.56 24.27 -55.00
CA PRO A 35 10.31 24.73 -53.80
C PRO A 35 10.82 26.19 -53.99
N ASP A 36 11.90 26.78 -53.42
CA ASP A 36 12.96 26.43 -52.43
C ASP A 36 13.41 27.77 -51.75
N GLY A 37 14.60 28.05 -51.18
CA GLY A 37 15.83 27.28 -50.88
C GLY A 37 17.02 28.21 -50.57
N GLU A 38 17.97 27.73 -49.74
CA GLU A 38 19.23 28.38 -49.28
C GLU A 38 19.06 29.75 -48.52
N VAL A 39 19.73 30.13 -47.42
CA VAL A 39 20.95 29.76 -46.65
C VAL A 39 22.20 30.63 -46.96
N VAL A 40 22.88 31.08 -45.89
CA VAL A 40 24.17 31.84 -45.77
C VAL A 40 24.20 33.37 -46.01
N SER A 41 24.67 34.12 -44.98
CA SER A 41 25.30 35.47 -45.03
C SER A 41 24.46 36.68 -45.55
N GLY A 42 24.83 37.94 -45.29
CA GLY A 42 25.98 38.49 -44.56
C GLY A 42 25.93 40.03 -44.42
N GLU A 43 27.05 40.59 -43.97
CA GLU A 43 27.44 42.02 -43.88
C GLU A 43 26.88 42.91 -45.03
N GLY A 44 26.56 44.20 -44.87
CA GLY A 44 26.91 45.22 -43.86
C GLY A 44 26.84 46.62 -44.53
N LEU A 45 27.31 47.68 -43.86
CA LEU A 45 27.32 49.10 -44.33
C LEU A 45 25.89 49.72 -44.45
N ILE A 46 25.51 50.82 -43.79
CA ILE A 46 26.07 52.18 -43.72
C ILE A 46 25.98 52.94 -45.05
N ASP A 47 25.11 53.95 -45.08
CA ASP A 47 25.22 55.14 -45.92
C ASP A 47 24.77 56.39 -45.13
N GLN A 48 25.21 57.59 -45.53
CA GLN A 48 24.87 58.87 -44.91
C GLN A 48 24.38 59.88 -45.96
N GLY A 49 23.18 60.42 -45.76
CA GLY A 49 22.59 61.46 -46.61
C GLY A 49 22.23 62.73 -45.82
N GLU A 50 22.66 63.90 -46.30
CA GLU A 50 22.49 65.19 -45.62
C GLU A 50 21.06 65.78 -45.73
N PRO A 51 20.66 66.66 -44.77
CA PRO A 51 19.38 67.37 -44.81
C PRO A 51 19.40 68.58 -45.76
N PRO A 52 18.22 69.14 -46.09
CA PRO A 52 18.13 70.59 -45.91
C PRO A 52 16.77 71.14 -45.43
N LYS A 53 16.89 72.02 -44.42
CA LYS A 53 16.19 73.31 -44.27
C LYS A 53 14.71 73.36 -43.86
N SER A 54 14.44 74.42 -43.10
CA SER A 54 13.17 74.91 -42.57
C SER A 54 12.39 75.74 -43.58
N ASP A 55 11.07 75.83 -43.39
CA ASP A 55 10.34 77.08 -43.59
C ASP A 55 9.36 77.33 -42.43
N ASN A 56 9.01 78.59 -42.17
CA ASN A 56 8.37 79.04 -40.93
C ASN A 56 6.86 79.31 -41.11
N GLY A 57 6.04 78.28 -40.95
CA GLY A 57 4.59 78.42 -40.80
C GLY A 57 4.20 78.73 -39.35
N PHE A 58 3.89 80.00 -39.05
CA PHE A 58 3.54 80.45 -37.68
C PHE A 58 2.05 80.19 -37.36
N ASP A 59 1.71 78.93 -37.10
CA ASP A 59 0.34 78.47 -36.91
C ASP A 59 -0.11 78.50 -35.43
N LEU A 60 -1.07 79.39 -35.14
CA LEU A 60 -1.61 79.63 -33.80
C LEU A 60 -2.59 78.55 -33.33
N GLU A 61 -3.10 77.69 -34.20
CA GLU A 61 -4.03 76.61 -33.81
C GLU A 61 -3.33 75.53 -32.96
N LYS A 62 -2.00 75.41 -33.13
CA LYS A 62 -1.15 74.39 -32.49
C LYS A 62 -0.89 74.59 -30.99
N GLN A 63 -1.31 75.71 -30.39
CA GLN A 63 -1.14 75.93 -28.94
C GLN A 63 -2.27 75.37 -28.07
N ARG A 64 -3.46 75.06 -28.63
CA ARG A 64 -4.53 74.42 -27.84
C ARG A 64 -4.31 72.93 -27.64
N SER A 65 -4.03 72.20 -28.72
CA SER A 65 -3.82 70.75 -28.68
C SER A 65 -2.66 70.31 -27.77
N ASN A 66 -1.60 71.11 -27.66
CA ASN A 66 -0.46 70.80 -26.79
C ASN A 66 -0.79 70.82 -25.29
N VAL A 67 -1.85 71.51 -24.85
CA VAL A 67 -2.31 71.45 -23.45
C VAL A 67 -3.06 70.14 -23.21
N ASP A 68 -3.96 69.77 -24.11
CA ASP A 68 -4.75 68.53 -24.02
C ASP A 68 -3.86 67.28 -24.12
N ILE A 69 -2.87 67.27 -25.02
CA ILE A 69 -1.91 66.17 -25.19
C ILE A 69 -1.05 65.96 -23.92
N LEU A 70 -0.68 67.04 -23.23
CA LEU A 70 0.04 66.94 -21.95
C LEU A 70 -0.88 66.42 -20.82
N GLU A 71 -2.13 66.89 -20.75
CA GLU A 71 -3.15 66.33 -19.84
C GLU A 71 -3.36 64.82 -20.07
N GLU A 72 -3.47 64.37 -21.33
CA GLU A 72 -3.61 62.95 -21.67
C GLU A 72 -2.38 62.13 -21.29
N GLY A 73 -1.16 62.65 -21.52
CA GLY A 73 0.08 62.02 -21.07
C GLY A 73 0.09 61.78 -19.54
N PHE A 74 -0.30 62.79 -18.75
CA PHE A 74 -0.40 62.66 -17.29
C PHE A 74 -1.55 61.73 -16.85
N LYS A 75 -2.69 61.72 -17.55
CA LYS A 75 -3.79 60.75 -17.33
C LYS A 75 -3.33 59.30 -17.60
N LYS A 76 -2.60 59.07 -18.70
CA LYS A 76 -2.10 57.74 -19.12
C LYS A 76 -1.08 57.17 -18.14
N HIS A 77 -0.15 57.98 -17.62
CA HIS A 77 0.77 57.53 -16.56
C HIS A 77 0.07 57.26 -15.20
N ARG A 78 -1.00 58.00 -14.86
CA ARG A 78 -1.85 57.70 -13.70
C ARG A 78 -2.55 56.35 -13.80
N SER A 79 -2.88 55.90 -15.03
CA SER A 79 -3.51 54.60 -15.28
C SER A 79 -2.59 53.43 -14.87
N ILE A 80 -1.37 53.36 -15.42
CA ILE A 80 -0.42 52.27 -15.12
C ILE A 80 -0.07 52.22 -13.63
N LYS A 81 0.12 53.36 -12.97
CA LYS A 81 0.38 53.40 -11.51
C LYS A 81 -0.77 52.81 -10.69
N LYS A 82 -2.04 52.95 -11.11
CA LYS A 82 -3.17 52.26 -10.45
C LYS A 82 -3.10 50.74 -10.61
N TYR A 83 -2.85 50.24 -11.82
CA TYR A 83 -2.76 48.78 -12.05
C TYR A 83 -1.58 48.15 -11.29
N VAL A 84 -0.41 48.82 -11.25
CA VAL A 84 0.73 48.36 -10.45
C VAL A 84 0.42 48.39 -8.95
N LEU A 85 -0.25 49.43 -8.45
CA LEU A 85 -0.69 49.49 -7.05
C LEU A 85 -1.70 48.38 -6.71
N ILE A 86 -2.67 48.11 -7.59
CA ILE A 86 -3.66 47.04 -7.43
C ILE A 86 -2.98 45.67 -7.45
N PHE A 87 -2.02 45.44 -8.36
CA PHE A 87 -1.23 44.21 -8.42
C PHE A 87 -0.45 43.95 -7.11
N TRP A 88 0.28 44.95 -6.61
CA TRP A 88 0.98 44.83 -5.33
C TRP A 88 0.02 44.71 -4.14
N ALA A 89 -1.11 45.41 -4.14
CA ALA A 89 -2.15 45.25 -3.12
C ALA A 89 -2.73 43.82 -3.11
N ILE A 90 -2.99 43.23 -4.28
CA ILE A 90 -3.43 41.82 -4.40
C ILE A 90 -2.36 40.87 -3.86
N ILE A 91 -1.08 41.06 -4.21
CA ILE A 91 0.02 40.25 -3.67
C ILE A 91 0.11 40.38 -2.14
N VAL A 92 0.01 41.60 -1.59
CA VAL A 92 0.04 41.84 -0.15
C VAL A 92 -1.19 41.23 0.54
N ILE A 93 -2.39 41.33 -0.03
CA ILE A 93 -3.61 40.70 0.50
C ILE A 93 -3.49 39.17 0.47
N ILE A 94 -2.92 38.57 -0.58
CA ILE A 94 -2.66 37.13 -0.65
C ILE A 94 -1.61 36.72 0.40
N ALA A 95 -0.51 37.47 0.55
CA ALA A 95 0.52 37.19 1.54
C ALA A 95 0.00 37.30 2.98
N LEU A 96 -0.78 38.35 3.28
CA LEU A 96 -1.45 38.53 4.57
C LEU A 96 -2.52 37.46 4.81
N GLY A 97 -3.28 37.06 3.79
CA GLY A 97 -4.27 35.97 3.89
C GLY A 97 -3.62 34.61 4.18
N VAL A 98 -2.52 34.29 3.49
CA VAL A 98 -1.72 33.08 3.78
C VAL A 98 -1.11 33.17 5.18
N GLY A 99 -0.55 34.31 5.57
CA GLY A 99 0.02 34.53 6.92
C GLY A 99 -1.02 34.41 8.03
N PHE A 100 -2.21 35.02 7.86
CA PHE A 100 -3.34 34.91 8.77
C PHE A 100 -3.87 33.48 8.87
N MET A 101 -3.93 32.75 7.74
CA MET A 101 -4.33 31.34 7.74
C MET A 101 -3.28 30.46 8.42
N PHE A 102 -1.98 30.68 8.21
CA PHE A 102 -0.90 30.01 8.96
C PHE A 102 -1.01 30.29 10.46
N PHE A 103 -1.26 31.54 10.85
CA PHE A 103 -1.47 31.94 12.24
C PHE A 103 -2.69 31.25 12.86
N GLY A 104 -3.86 31.36 12.23
CA GLY A 104 -5.10 30.74 12.72
C GLY A 104 -5.05 29.22 12.76
N ILE A 105 -4.38 28.57 11.79
CA ILE A 105 -4.11 27.13 11.85
C ILE A 105 -3.18 26.82 13.04
N SER A 106 -2.12 27.60 13.25
CA SER A 106 -1.21 27.44 14.42
C SER A 106 -1.86 27.75 15.77
N MET A 107 -2.94 28.52 15.80
CA MET A 107 -3.76 28.83 16.99
C MET A 107 -4.96 27.88 17.15
N GLY A 108 -5.08 26.84 16.31
CA GLY A 108 -6.15 25.84 16.39
C GLY A 108 -7.54 26.30 15.92
N TRP A 109 -7.66 27.50 15.35
CA TRP A 109 -8.96 28.09 14.92
C TRP A 109 -9.67 27.29 13.83
N PHE A 110 -8.95 26.42 13.11
CA PHE A 110 -9.47 25.61 12.00
C PHE A 110 -9.44 24.10 12.33
N GLY A 111 -9.89 23.76 13.54
CA GLY A 111 -10.01 22.39 14.05
C GLY A 111 -8.67 21.73 14.37
N PHE A 112 -8.72 20.45 14.77
CA PHE A 112 -7.60 19.70 15.37
C PHE A 112 -6.24 19.99 14.72
N MET A 113 -5.28 20.38 15.57
CA MET A 113 -3.86 20.45 15.28
C MET A 113 -3.17 19.58 16.33
N PRO A 114 -2.29 18.65 15.95
CA PRO A 114 -1.60 17.83 16.93
C PRO A 114 -0.74 18.68 17.86
N SER A 115 -0.77 18.30 19.14
CA SER A 115 0.07 18.84 20.20
C SER A 115 1.55 18.52 19.90
N PHE A 116 2.47 19.11 20.67
CA PHE A 116 3.88 18.74 20.53
C PHE A 116 4.16 17.32 21.08
N GLU A 117 3.50 16.95 22.18
CA GLU A 117 3.58 15.62 22.77
C GLU A 117 3.02 14.54 21.82
N GLU A 118 2.02 14.86 21.00
CA GLU A 118 1.51 14.00 19.91
C GLU A 118 2.42 13.96 18.66
N LEU A 119 3.47 14.79 18.62
CA LEU A 119 4.51 14.75 17.58
C LEU A 119 5.82 14.10 18.09
N GLU A 120 6.03 14.05 19.40
CA GLU A 120 7.10 13.27 20.07
C GLU A 120 6.68 11.82 20.34
N ASN A 121 5.45 11.63 20.81
CA ASN A 121 4.72 10.36 20.85
C ASN A 121 3.57 10.40 19.83
N PRO A 122 3.85 10.26 18.51
CA PRO A 122 2.80 10.09 17.49
C PRO A 122 2.20 8.69 17.58
N GLN A 123 1.47 8.46 18.67
CA GLN A 123 0.86 7.20 19.09
C GLN A 123 1.75 6.01 18.74
N THR A 124 2.85 5.84 19.50
CA THR A 124 3.78 4.73 19.30
C THR A 124 3.07 3.41 19.55
N PHE A 125 2.51 2.84 18.48
CA PHE A 125 1.86 1.53 18.49
C PHE A 125 2.94 0.47 18.75
N LEU A 126 3.22 0.26 20.04
CA LEU A 126 4.14 -0.75 20.52
C LEU A 126 3.45 -2.10 20.33
N ALA A 127 4.14 -2.99 19.65
CA ALA A 127 3.67 -4.36 19.48
C ALA A 127 3.58 -5.02 20.86
N SER A 128 2.41 -5.52 21.23
CA SER A 128 2.26 -6.31 22.46
C SER A 128 3.03 -7.62 22.31
N GLU A 129 3.90 -7.92 23.26
CA GLU A 129 4.86 -9.02 23.26
C GLU A 129 4.29 -10.22 24.02
N ILE A 130 4.28 -11.41 23.41
CA ILE A 130 3.77 -12.65 24.01
C ILE A 130 4.95 -13.51 24.44
N TYR A 131 5.07 -13.78 25.74
CA TYR A 131 6.16 -14.58 26.30
C TYR A 131 5.69 -15.96 26.77
N SER A 132 6.53 -16.96 26.56
CA SER A 132 6.41 -18.28 27.16
C SER A 132 6.78 -18.26 28.65
N HIS A 133 6.49 -19.35 29.35
CA HIS A 133 6.89 -19.59 30.73
C HIS A 133 8.41 -19.53 30.94
N ASP A 134 9.19 -19.95 29.93
CA ASP A 134 10.65 -19.86 29.86
C ASP A 134 11.17 -18.54 29.24
N ASN A 135 10.34 -17.48 29.26
CA ASN A 135 10.65 -16.11 28.82
C ASN A 135 11.12 -15.99 27.35
N LYS A 136 10.65 -16.87 26.45
CA LYS A 136 10.87 -16.76 25.01
C LYS A 136 9.71 -16.02 24.36
N LEU A 137 10.00 -15.17 23.38
CA LEU A 137 8.97 -14.48 22.59
C LEU A 137 8.27 -15.49 21.65
N LEU A 138 7.00 -15.79 21.93
CA LEU A 138 6.15 -16.68 21.12
C LEU A 138 5.52 -15.95 19.91
N GLY A 139 5.43 -14.62 19.97
CA GLY A 139 4.86 -13.78 18.92
C GLY A 139 4.51 -12.39 19.41
N THR A 140 3.89 -11.60 18.54
CA THR A 140 3.49 -10.22 18.80
C THR A 140 2.14 -9.87 18.17
N TYR A 141 1.43 -8.92 18.79
CA TYR A 141 0.24 -8.29 18.23
C TYR A 141 0.53 -6.82 17.95
N TYR A 142 0.27 -6.36 16.72
CA TYR A 142 0.47 -4.97 16.30
C TYR A 142 -0.55 -4.58 15.23
N VAL A 143 -0.84 -3.29 15.09
CA VAL A 143 -1.51 -2.76 13.88
C VAL A 143 -0.49 -2.68 12.72
N GLU A 144 0.75 -2.29 13.05
CA GLU A 144 1.84 -2.01 12.13
C GLU A 144 3.15 -2.54 12.75
N ASN A 145 4.02 -3.24 12.01
CA ASN A 145 5.20 -3.93 12.57
C ASN A 145 6.38 -2.98 12.92
N ARG A 146 6.20 -2.18 13.97
CA ARG A 146 7.05 -1.03 14.34
C ARG A 146 8.13 -1.34 15.38
N SER A 147 9.17 -2.09 15.03
CA SER A 147 10.40 -2.07 15.85
C SER A 147 11.28 -0.89 15.43
N LYS A 148 11.46 0.10 16.33
CA LYS A 148 12.22 1.34 16.12
C LYS A 148 13.63 1.06 15.57
N ILE A 149 13.97 1.64 14.41
CA ILE A 149 15.35 1.69 13.91
C ILE A 149 15.92 3.10 14.05
N TYR A 150 17.24 3.19 14.22
CA TYR A 150 18.04 4.42 14.29
C TYR A 150 18.74 4.68 12.95
N TYR A 151 19.08 5.94 12.65
CA TYR A 151 19.67 6.34 11.37
C TYR A 151 20.92 5.53 10.98
N HIS A 152 21.86 5.38 11.91
CA HIS A 152 23.11 4.61 11.73
C HIS A 152 22.91 3.09 11.46
N ASN A 153 21.68 2.58 11.53
CA ASN A 153 21.32 1.19 11.21
C ASN A 153 20.56 1.08 9.87
N ILE A 154 20.57 2.14 9.04
CA ILE A 154 20.00 2.21 7.70
C ILE A 154 21.15 2.35 6.69
N SER A 155 21.08 1.61 5.57
CA SER A 155 22.05 1.72 4.47
C SER A 155 22.00 3.10 3.81
N PRO A 156 23.15 3.76 3.54
CA PRO A 156 23.16 5.09 2.91
C PRO A 156 22.49 5.07 1.53
N TYR A 157 22.56 3.95 0.81
CA TYR A 157 21.93 3.82 -0.50
C TYR A 157 20.41 4.09 -0.50
N ILE A 158 19.68 3.84 0.61
CA ILE A 158 18.23 4.12 0.65
C ILE A 158 17.92 5.55 1.07
N THR A 159 18.74 6.17 1.92
CA THR A 159 18.59 7.60 2.25
C THR A 159 18.92 8.45 1.03
N ASP A 160 20.00 8.11 0.32
CA ASP A 160 20.46 8.78 -0.90
C ASP A 160 19.45 8.60 -2.04
N ALA A 161 18.97 7.37 -2.27
CA ALA A 161 17.91 7.10 -3.24
C ALA A 161 16.65 7.92 -2.97
N LEU A 162 16.23 8.00 -1.70
CA LEU A 162 15.02 8.71 -1.30
C LEU A 162 15.15 10.23 -1.51
N VAL A 163 16.28 10.82 -1.11
CA VAL A 163 16.60 12.23 -1.35
C VAL A 163 16.67 12.51 -2.85
N ALA A 164 17.45 11.76 -3.63
CA ALA A 164 17.59 11.95 -5.08
C ALA A 164 16.26 11.83 -5.85
N THR A 165 15.32 11.01 -5.36
CA THR A 165 14.05 10.73 -6.05
C THR A 165 12.92 11.68 -5.65
N GLU A 166 12.70 11.87 -4.35
CA GLU A 166 11.52 12.55 -3.83
C GLU A 166 11.82 13.99 -3.39
N ASP A 167 13.06 14.32 -3.00
CA ASP A 167 13.38 15.61 -2.38
C ASP A 167 14.86 16.00 -2.48
N VAL A 168 15.38 16.27 -3.69
CA VAL A 168 16.83 16.48 -3.92
C VAL A 168 17.45 17.65 -3.13
N ARG A 169 16.65 18.59 -2.64
CA ARG A 169 17.10 19.70 -1.79
C ARG A 169 16.75 19.51 -0.32
N TYR A 170 16.54 18.27 0.11
CA TYR A 170 16.09 17.92 1.46
C TYR A 170 16.86 18.64 2.58
N ASN A 171 18.17 18.80 2.43
CA ASN A 171 19.04 19.46 3.41
C ASN A 171 19.01 21.01 3.37
N ASP A 172 18.57 21.61 2.25
CA ASP A 172 18.61 23.06 2.00
C ASP A 172 17.42 23.84 2.59
N HIS A 173 16.39 23.15 3.11
CA HIS A 173 15.13 23.79 3.49
C HIS A 173 14.52 23.26 4.80
N SER A 174 13.76 24.12 5.49
CA SER A 174 13.00 23.75 6.70
C SER A 174 11.59 23.23 6.34
N GLY A 175 11.50 22.02 5.79
CA GLY A 175 10.25 21.30 5.53
C GLY A 175 9.45 21.69 4.28
N ILE A 176 9.71 22.86 3.67
CA ILE A 176 8.99 23.31 2.46
C ILE A 176 10.00 23.87 1.44
N ASP A 177 10.18 23.16 0.33
CA ASP A 177 10.97 23.68 -0.79
C ASP A 177 10.17 24.69 -1.63
N VAL A 178 10.40 25.98 -1.38
CA VAL A 178 9.81 27.09 -2.13
C VAL A 178 10.24 27.08 -3.61
N LYS A 179 11.46 26.61 -3.94
CA LYS A 179 11.94 26.50 -5.32
C LYS A 179 11.20 25.37 -6.05
N ALA A 180 10.94 24.24 -5.38
CA ALA A 180 10.11 23.17 -5.94
C ALA A 180 8.66 23.62 -6.14
N LEU A 181 8.06 24.34 -5.18
CA LEU A 181 6.72 24.92 -5.30
C LEU A 181 6.61 25.85 -6.52
N GLY A 182 7.52 26.83 -6.65
CA GLY A 182 7.51 27.78 -7.76
C GLY A 182 7.65 27.11 -9.12
N ARG A 183 8.51 26.09 -9.21
CA ARG A 183 8.70 25.26 -10.42
C ARG A 183 7.44 24.47 -10.80
N VAL A 184 6.70 23.92 -9.82
CA VAL A 184 5.43 23.21 -10.06
C VAL A 184 4.32 24.17 -10.47
N LEU A 185 4.21 25.33 -9.81
CA LEU A 185 3.25 26.38 -10.18
C LEU A 185 3.50 26.88 -11.62
N PHE A 186 4.76 27.16 -11.97
CA PHE A 186 5.15 27.55 -13.32
C PHE A 186 4.88 26.44 -14.35
N GLY A 187 5.14 25.18 -13.99
CA GLY A 187 4.81 24.02 -14.84
C GLY A 187 3.31 23.94 -15.15
N ALA A 188 2.47 24.02 -14.12
CA ALA A 188 1.01 24.02 -14.26
C ALA A 188 0.49 25.18 -15.14
N LEU A 189 1.05 26.38 -14.98
CA LEU A 189 0.73 27.54 -15.83
C LEU A 189 1.25 27.40 -17.28
N SER A 190 2.30 26.61 -17.50
CA SER A 190 2.91 26.35 -18.81
C SER A 190 2.36 25.10 -19.52
N GLY A 191 1.36 24.42 -18.95
CA GLY A 191 0.86 23.13 -19.45
C GLY A 191 1.87 21.97 -19.37
N GLN A 192 2.97 22.12 -18.65
CA GLN A 192 4.05 21.13 -18.53
C GLN A 192 4.07 20.51 -17.14
N ASP A 193 3.85 19.19 -17.03
CA ASP A 193 4.10 18.48 -15.77
C ASP A 193 5.60 18.48 -15.45
N LYS A 194 5.98 19.23 -14.42
CA LYS A 194 7.36 19.29 -13.90
C LYS A 194 7.53 18.43 -12.64
N GLY A 195 6.61 17.50 -12.38
CA GLY A 195 6.69 16.48 -11.35
C GLY A 195 6.35 16.97 -9.93
N GLY A 196 6.69 16.16 -8.94
CA GLY A 196 6.34 16.39 -7.53
C GLY A 196 6.96 17.66 -6.93
N GLY A 197 6.28 18.22 -5.94
CA GLY A 197 6.71 19.38 -5.15
C GLY A 197 6.36 19.27 -3.66
N SER A 198 6.34 18.05 -3.11
CA SER A 198 6.17 17.79 -1.67
C SER A 198 7.44 17.12 -1.13
N THR A 199 8.02 17.73 -0.11
CA THR A 199 9.25 17.30 0.57
C THR A 199 9.06 15.99 1.34
N ILE A 200 10.16 15.29 1.69
CA ILE A 200 10.13 14.10 2.57
C ILE A 200 9.41 14.42 3.88
N THR A 201 9.66 15.60 4.47
CA THR A 201 9.02 16.05 5.71
C THR A 201 7.51 16.26 5.56
N GLN A 202 7.02 16.76 4.41
CA GLN A 202 5.58 16.83 4.13
C GLN A 202 4.96 15.44 3.94
N GLN A 203 5.69 14.51 3.31
CA GLN A 203 5.23 13.13 3.18
C GLN A 203 5.18 12.42 4.56
N LEU A 204 6.14 12.70 5.46
CA LEU A 204 6.08 12.25 6.86
C LEU A 204 4.85 12.81 7.57
N ALA A 205 4.60 14.13 7.50
CA ALA A 205 3.42 14.76 8.09
C ALA A 205 2.11 14.11 7.62
N LYS A 206 1.98 13.84 6.32
CA LYS A 206 0.85 13.13 5.70
C LYS A 206 0.72 11.67 6.18
N ASN A 207 1.84 10.99 6.46
CA ASN A 207 1.85 9.59 6.91
C ASN A 207 1.62 9.45 8.42
N LEU A 208 1.94 10.48 9.22
CA LEU A 208 1.58 10.57 10.64
C LEU A 208 0.09 10.89 10.83
N PHE A 209 -0.46 11.77 9.98
CA PHE A 209 -1.85 12.23 10.05
C PHE A 209 -2.62 11.86 8.76
N PRO A 210 -3.04 10.60 8.62
CA PRO A 210 -3.68 10.07 7.41
C PRO A 210 -5.05 10.71 7.12
N ARG A 211 -5.54 10.50 5.90
CA ARG A 211 -6.77 11.12 5.38
C ARG A 211 -8.04 10.44 5.90
N GLU A 212 -8.95 11.26 6.46
CA GLU A 212 -10.34 10.87 6.74
C GLU A 212 -11.15 10.69 5.46
N TYR A 213 -12.16 9.82 5.50
CA TYR A 213 -12.97 9.48 4.32
C TYR A 213 -13.84 10.65 3.85
N ASN A 214 -14.19 10.67 2.56
CA ASN A 214 -15.10 11.65 1.92
C ASN A 214 -14.74 13.15 1.95
N GLN A 215 -13.49 13.54 2.29
CA GLN A 215 -13.09 14.96 2.32
C GLN A 215 -13.27 15.71 0.97
N SER A 216 -13.80 16.94 1.03
CA SER A 216 -14.04 17.82 -0.13
C SER A 216 -12.76 18.44 -0.74
N LYS A 217 -12.90 19.15 -1.88
CA LYS A 217 -11.79 19.89 -2.51
C LYS A 217 -11.22 21.00 -1.60
N LEU A 218 -12.03 21.62 -0.76
CA LEU A 218 -11.57 22.66 0.17
C LEU A 218 -10.85 22.04 1.37
N GLU A 219 -11.38 20.97 1.96
CA GLU A 219 -10.70 20.22 3.03
C GLU A 219 -9.37 19.62 2.56
N LEU A 220 -9.28 19.17 1.30
CA LEU A 220 -8.03 18.74 0.68
C LEU A 220 -6.96 19.85 0.68
N ALA A 221 -7.36 21.10 0.38
CA ALA A 221 -6.46 22.24 0.44
C ALA A 221 -6.08 22.59 1.89
N PHE A 222 -7.05 22.69 2.80
CA PHE A 222 -6.79 22.92 4.23
C PHE A 222 -5.88 21.85 4.86
N ARG A 223 -6.07 20.57 4.51
CA ARG A 223 -5.16 19.50 4.96
C ARG A 223 -3.75 19.69 4.41
N LYS A 224 -3.57 20.20 3.19
CA LYS A 224 -2.23 20.51 2.66
C LYS A 224 -1.54 21.64 3.44
N PHE A 225 -2.28 22.63 3.91
CA PHE A 225 -1.74 23.63 4.86
C PHE A 225 -1.43 23.03 6.24
N LYS A 226 -2.22 22.06 6.73
CA LYS A 226 -1.86 21.31 7.95
C LYS A 226 -0.59 20.46 7.76
N GLU A 227 -0.45 19.76 6.62
CA GLU A 227 0.78 19.04 6.24
C GLU A 227 2.01 19.98 6.26
N TRP A 228 1.87 21.22 5.78
CA TRP A 228 2.93 22.24 5.81
C TRP A 228 3.28 22.72 7.22
N VAL A 229 2.29 23.07 8.05
CA VAL A 229 2.56 23.51 9.43
C VAL A 229 3.20 22.40 10.27
N ILE A 230 2.76 21.15 10.08
CA ILE A 230 3.35 19.99 10.75
C ILE A 230 4.80 19.76 10.26
N ALA A 231 5.07 19.85 8.96
CA ALA A 231 6.43 19.76 8.44
C ALA A 231 7.37 20.82 9.05
N VAL A 232 6.92 22.08 9.15
CA VAL A 232 7.69 23.16 9.80
C VAL A 232 7.84 22.97 11.31
N LYS A 233 6.88 22.34 12.00
CA LYS A 233 7.02 21.95 13.42
C LYS A 233 8.09 20.85 13.59
N LEU A 234 8.09 19.82 12.74
CA LEU A 234 9.07 18.73 12.77
C LEU A 234 10.50 19.25 12.55
N GLU A 235 10.70 20.09 11.53
CA GLU A 235 12.01 20.66 11.13
C GLU A 235 12.58 21.69 12.12
N LYS A 236 11.79 22.11 13.12
CA LYS A 236 12.26 22.95 14.25
C LYS A 236 12.67 22.14 15.48
N ARG A 237 12.57 20.82 15.42
CA ARG A 237 12.67 19.92 16.60
C ARG A 237 13.52 18.69 16.34
N TYR A 238 13.49 18.16 15.12
CA TYR A 238 14.24 16.99 14.70
C TYR A 238 15.29 17.34 13.64
N SER A 239 16.41 16.63 13.67
CA SER A 239 17.40 16.63 12.61
C SER A 239 16.87 15.98 11.32
N LYS A 240 17.58 16.20 10.20
CA LYS A 240 17.34 15.52 8.92
C LYS A 240 17.42 14.00 9.05
N GLU A 241 18.40 13.51 9.81
CA GLU A 241 18.61 12.10 10.08
C GLU A 241 17.43 11.46 10.84
N GLU A 242 16.89 12.17 11.83
CA GLU A 242 15.70 11.74 12.57
C GLU A 242 14.44 11.77 11.70
N ILE A 243 14.22 12.83 10.91
CA ILE A 243 13.03 12.97 10.05
C ILE A 243 13.01 11.89 8.96
N ILE A 244 14.12 11.63 8.28
CA ILE A 244 14.20 10.56 7.26
C ILE A 244 14.09 9.17 7.91
N THR A 245 14.61 8.99 9.13
CA THR A 245 14.43 7.77 9.94
C THR A 245 12.97 7.58 10.37
N MET A 246 12.27 8.63 10.81
CA MET A 246 10.84 8.59 11.14
C MET A 246 10.00 8.26 9.90
N TYR A 247 10.34 8.84 8.74
CA TYR A 247 9.69 8.54 7.48
C TYR A 247 9.85 7.07 7.09
N LEU A 248 11.09 6.57 7.05
CA LEU A 248 11.39 5.18 6.74
C LEU A 248 10.82 4.20 7.77
N ASN A 249 10.65 4.60 9.04
CA ASN A 249 9.92 3.81 10.05
C ASN A 249 8.39 3.89 9.91
N LYS A 250 7.80 4.98 9.37
CA LYS A 250 6.34 5.15 9.25
C LYS A 250 5.77 4.53 7.97
N PHE A 251 6.51 4.59 6.86
CA PHE A 251 6.03 4.22 5.52
C PHE A 251 5.55 2.76 5.40
N ASP A 252 4.44 2.53 4.69
CA ASP A 252 3.90 1.19 4.42
C ASP A 252 4.29 0.69 3.02
N PHE A 253 5.11 -0.36 2.97
CA PHE A 253 5.53 -1.00 1.72
C PHE A 253 4.58 -2.14 1.28
N LEU A 254 3.37 -2.23 1.86
CA LEU A 254 2.37 -3.30 1.69
C LEU A 254 2.86 -4.68 2.14
N ASN A 255 2.01 -5.71 2.04
CA ASN A 255 2.35 -7.09 2.45
C ASN A 255 2.82 -7.20 3.92
N LEU A 256 2.22 -6.37 4.81
CA LEU A 256 2.60 -6.19 6.22
C LEU A 256 4.03 -5.64 6.45
N ALA A 257 4.69 -5.18 5.39
CA ALA A 257 5.99 -4.50 5.42
C ALA A 257 5.87 -3.02 5.83
N VAL A 258 5.28 -2.73 6.99
CA VAL A 258 5.30 -1.37 7.54
C VAL A 258 6.66 -1.08 8.17
N GLY A 259 7.29 0.00 7.73
CA GLY A 259 8.63 0.41 8.14
C GLY A 259 9.75 -0.35 7.42
N ILE A 260 10.88 0.33 7.19
CA ILE A 260 11.99 -0.16 6.37
C ILE A 260 12.58 -1.49 6.86
N LYS A 261 12.58 -1.73 8.18
CA LYS A 261 13.04 -3.00 8.75
C LYS A 261 12.12 -4.17 8.42
N SER A 262 10.81 -3.95 8.41
CA SER A 262 9.86 -4.96 7.94
C SER A 262 10.03 -5.17 6.44
N ALA A 263 10.14 -4.10 5.64
CA ALA A 263 10.38 -4.20 4.19
C ALA A 263 11.66 -4.92 3.80
N SER A 264 12.77 -4.67 4.48
CA SER A 264 14.06 -5.36 4.23
C SER A 264 13.92 -6.87 4.43
N ARG A 265 13.22 -7.30 5.49
CA ARG A 265 12.98 -8.71 5.78
C ARG A 265 11.94 -9.32 4.83
N VAL A 266 10.85 -8.60 4.57
CA VAL A 266 9.72 -9.09 3.75
C VAL A 266 10.10 -9.21 2.28
N TYR A 267 10.85 -8.26 1.69
CA TYR A 267 11.17 -8.30 0.25
C TYR A 267 12.50 -8.99 -0.09
N PHE A 268 13.50 -8.96 0.81
CA PHE A 268 14.86 -9.43 0.51
C PHE A 268 15.46 -10.32 1.61
N SER A 269 14.69 -10.72 2.62
CA SER A 269 15.17 -11.48 3.78
C SER A 269 16.30 -10.81 4.60
N THR A 270 16.65 -9.54 4.34
CA THR A 270 17.85 -8.84 4.87
C THR A 270 17.54 -7.86 6.02
N THR A 271 18.53 -7.07 6.44
CA THR A 271 18.38 -5.95 7.39
C THR A 271 18.59 -4.59 6.71
N PRO A 272 18.04 -3.47 7.22
CA PRO A 272 18.16 -2.16 6.57
C PRO A 272 19.60 -1.65 6.37
N ALA A 273 20.53 -2.00 7.26
CA ALA A 273 21.95 -1.69 7.11
C ALA A 273 22.65 -2.50 6.01
N GLN A 274 22.03 -3.60 5.57
CA GLN A 274 22.53 -4.54 4.55
C GLN A 274 21.74 -4.45 3.23
N LEU A 275 20.91 -3.42 3.05
CA LEU A 275 20.29 -3.12 1.76
C LEU A 275 21.33 -2.62 0.78
N ASP A 276 21.52 -3.34 -0.33
CA ASP A 276 22.33 -2.88 -1.45
C ASP A 276 21.62 -1.76 -2.25
N LEU A 277 22.31 -1.22 -3.26
CA LEU A 277 21.80 -0.16 -4.14
C LEU A 277 20.58 -0.59 -4.98
N ASN A 278 20.52 -1.84 -5.45
CA ASN A 278 19.42 -2.40 -6.23
C ASN A 278 18.14 -2.51 -5.38
N GLN A 279 18.29 -3.08 -4.18
CA GLN A 279 17.22 -3.25 -3.18
C GLN A 279 16.71 -1.89 -2.67
N SER A 280 17.63 -0.96 -2.38
CA SER A 280 17.32 0.40 -1.93
C SER A 280 16.54 1.18 -3.00
N ALA A 281 17.00 1.16 -4.25
CA ALA A 281 16.33 1.82 -5.36
C ALA A 281 14.95 1.21 -5.66
N LEU A 282 14.74 -0.09 -5.40
CA LEU A 282 13.43 -0.73 -5.56
C LEU A 282 12.45 -0.28 -4.48
N LEU A 283 12.86 -0.23 -3.20
CA LEU A 283 12.01 0.23 -2.10
C LEU A 283 11.66 1.72 -2.24
N VAL A 284 12.60 2.58 -2.64
CA VAL A 284 12.30 3.98 -2.96
C VAL A 284 11.47 4.09 -4.24
N GLY A 285 11.63 3.18 -5.19
CA GLY A 285 10.75 3.08 -6.35
C GLY A 285 9.29 2.92 -5.93
N MET A 286 9.03 2.06 -4.94
CA MET A 286 7.70 1.85 -4.35
C MET A 286 7.13 3.09 -3.64
N VAL A 287 7.95 3.98 -3.07
CA VAL A 287 7.48 5.13 -2.26
C VAL A 287 6.41 5.96 -2.99
N LYS A 288 6.60 6.23 -4.29
CA LYS A 288 5.65 7.00 -5.12
C LYS A 288 4.24 6.40 -5.15
N ASN A 289 4.13 5.06 -5.17
CA ASN A 289 2.87 4.32 -5.08
C ASN A 289 3.13 2.81 -4.84
N PRO A 290 3.06 2.32 -3.59
CA PRO A 290 3.40 0.94 -3.25
C PRO A 290 2.51 -0.14 -3.89
N SER A 291 1.31 0.21 -4.34
CA SER A 291 0.34 -0.71 -4.96
C SER A 291 0.56 -0.82 -6.47
N LEU A 292 0.93 0.28 -7.12
CA LEU A 292 1.26 0.34 -8.56
C LEU A 292 2.62 -0.29 -8.85
N TYR A 293 3.63 0.02 -8.03
CA TYR A 293 5.01 -0.44 -8.21
C TYR A 293 5.33 -1.68 -7.34
N ASN A 294 4.32 -2.47 -6.98
CA ASN A 294 4.52 -3.66 -6.15
C ASN A 294 5.22 -4.78 -6.96
N PRO A 295 6.45 -5.20 -6.60
CA PRO A 295 7.24 -6.08 -7.45
C PRO A 295 6.68 -7.51 -7.55
N LEU A 296 5.84 -7.94 -6.59
CA LEU A 296 5.16 -9.25 -6.63
C LEU A 296 3.95 -9.28 -7.58
N ARG A 297 3.36 -8.11 -7.87
CA ARG A 297 2.13 -7.98 -8.68
C ARG A 297 2.39 -7.42 -10.07
N ARG A 298 3.44 -6.59 -10.21
CA ARG A 298 3.79 -5.83 -11.41
C ARG A 298 5.32 -5.68 -11.50
N PRO A 299 6.08 -6.78 -11.69
CA PRO A 299 7.54 -6.77 -11.65
C PRO A 299 8.14 -5.78 -12.66
N GLU A 300 7.62 -5.71 -13.89
CA GLU A 300 8.13 -4.77 -14.91
C GLU A 300 8.00 -3.31 -14.49
N LEU A 301 6.81 -2.86 -14.06
CA LEU A 301 6.63 -1.49 -13.59
C LEU A 301 7.49 -1.16 -12.36
N ALA A 302 7.75 -2.16 -11.51
CA ALA A 302 8.65 -2.01 -10.37
C ALA A 302 10.12 -1.90 -10.81
N ARG A 303 10.53 -2.67 -11.82
CA ARG A 303 11.85 -2.59 -12.48
C ARG A 303 12.07 -1.23 -13.14
N ASP A 304 11.12 -0.76 -13.93
CA ASP A 304 11.22 0.54 -14.61
C ASP A 304 11.28 1.70 -13.61
N ARG A 305 10.48 1.63 -12.55
CA ARG A 305 10.47 2.63 -11.48
C ARG A 305 11.74 2.60 -10.63
N ARG A 306 12.30 1.42 -10.33
CA ARG A 306 13.64 1.27 -9.73
C ARG A 306 14.71 1.89 -10.63
N ASN A 307 14.68 1.59 -11.92
CA ASN A 307 15.66 2.12 -12.88
C ASN A 307 15.53 3.66 -13.00
N THR A 308 14.32 4.22 -12.85
CA THR A 308 14.09 5.67 -12.70
C THR A 308 14.78 6.25 -11.45
N VAL A 309 14.78 5.53 -10.33
CA VAL A 309 15.48 5.94 -9.08
C VAL A 309 16.99 5.95 -9.30
N LEU A 310 17.54 4.88 -9.91
CA LEU A 310 18.97 4.80 -10.24
C LEU A 310 19.41 5.97 -11.12
N SER A 311 18.66 6.30 -12.18
CA SER A 311 18.97 7.47 -13.03
C SER A 311 18.80 8.82 -12.34
N GLN A 312 18.03 8.92 -11.26
CA GLN A 312 17.97 10.13 -10.44
C GLN A 312 19.16 10.23 -9.46
N MET A 313 19.62 9.11 -8.89
CA MET A 313 20.85 9.06 -8.09
C MET A 313 22.08 9.43 -8.92
N GLU A 314 22.19 8.85 -10.13
CA GLU A 314 23.20 9.13 -11.15
C GLU A 314 23.25 10.62 -11.50
N LYS A 315 22.10 11.19 -11.91
CA LYS A 315 21.94 12.60 -12.30
C LYS A 315 22.31 13.61 -11.20
N TYR A 316 22.25 13.21 -9.93
CA TYR A 316 22.60 14.05 -8.79
C TYR A 316 23.93 13.64 -8.11
N GLY A 317 24.72 12.76 -8.74
CA GLY A 317 26.10 12.46 -8.33
C GLY A 317 26.24 11.48 -7.16
N TYR A 318 25.17 10.80 -6.74
CA TYR A 318 25.22 9.79 -5.68
C TYR A 318 25.88 8.48 -6.15
N ILE A 319 25.83 8.19 -7.45
CA ILE A 319 26.45 7.04 -8.12
C ILE A 319 26.99 7.47 -9.49
N SER A 320 27.99 6.75 -10.02
CA SER A 320 28.48 6.98 -11.38
C SER A 320 27.55 6.33 -12.44
N GLY A 321 27.69 6.73 -13.70
CA GLY A 321 26.91 6.17 -14.81
C GLY A 321 27.15 4.67 -15.00
N GLU A 322 28.40 4.21 -14.86
CA GLU A 322 28.78 2.80 -14.98
C GLU A 322 28.15 1.94 -13.88
N VAL A 323 28.10 2.47 -12.64
CA VAL A 323 27.40 1.82 -11.52
C VAL A 323 25.90 1.80 -11.77
N ALA A 324 25.32 2.91 -12.24
CA ALA A 324 23.90 3.01 -12.55
C ALA A 324 23.50 2.00 -13.64
N ASP A 325 24.23 1.93 -14.75
CA ASP A 325 23.94 1.04 -15.89
C ASP A 325 24.18 -0.43 -15.58
N SER A 326 25.19 -0.76 -14.76
CA SER A 326 25.38 -2.12 -14.24
C SER A 326 24.19 -2.54 -13.37
N VAL A 327 23.75 -1.69 -12.43
CA VAL A 327 22.66 -2.03 -11.50
C VAL A 327 21.28 -2.02 -12.18
N LYS A 328 21.05 -1.18 -13.20
CA LYS A 328 19.82 -1.18 -14.03
C LYS A 328 19.57 -2.54 -14.71
N GLN A 329 20.62 -3.31 -15.00
CA GLN A 329 20.55 -4.64 -15.63
C GLN A 329 20.21 -5.77 -14.64
N LEU A 330 20.43 -5.58 -13.34
CA LEU A 330 20.21 -6.64 -12.34
C LEU A 330 18.71 -6.99 -12.20
N PRO A 331 18.38 -8.26 -11.89
CA PRO A 331 17.01 -8.64 -11.53
C PRO A 331 16.56 -7.93 -10.24
N LEU A 332 15.27 -8.00 -9.93
CA LEU A 332 14.68 -7.33 -8.75
C LEU A 332 15.19 -7.84 -7.39
N GLY A 333 15.98 -8.92 -7.35
CA GLY A 333 16.65 -9.41 -6.14
C GLY A 333 15.72 -9.96 -5.04
N LEU A 334 14.44 -10.19 -5.35
CA LEU A 334 13.42 -10.55 -4.36
C LEU A 334 13.73 -11.90 -3.69
N VAL A 335 13.76 -11.89 -2.36
CA VAL A 335 13.75 -13.09 -1.51
C VAL A 335 12.56 -12.95 -0.56
N PHE A 336 11.36 -13.02 -1.14
CA PHE A 336 10.12 -12.59 -0.49
C PHE A 336 9.71 -13.55 0.64
N GLN A 337 9.61 -13.02 1.85
CA GLN A 337 9.12 -13.71 3.03
C GLN A 337 7.69 -13.27 3.35
N LYS A 338 6.76 -14.23 3.30
CA LYS A 338 5.37 -14.01 3.68
C LYS A 338 5.24 -13.91 5.20
N VAL A 339 5.58 -12.75 5.77
CA VAL A 339 5.35 -12.46 7.19
C VAL A 339 3.85 -12.44 7.45
N ASP A 340 3.37 -13.40 8.24
CA ASP A 340 1.97 -13.58 8.59
C ASP A 340 1.91 -13.98 10.08
N HIS A 341 0.98 -13.41 10.85
CA HIS A 341 0.76 -13.81 12.25
C HIS A 341 0.34 -15.29 12.38
N ASN A 342 -0.13 -15.88 11.28
CA ASN A 342 -0.47 -17.30 11.14
C ASN A 342 0.74 -18.25 11.07
N ILE A 343 1.97 -17.76 11.26
CA ILE A 343 3.23 -18.52 11.13
C ILE A 343 4.01 -18.55 12.45
N GLY A 344 4.80 -19.61 12.65
CA GLY A 344 5.62 -19.85 13.84
C GLY A 344 4.91 -20.71 14.89
N THR A 345 5.56 -20.90 16.03
CA THR A 345 5.05 -21.72 17.15
C THR A 345 3.79 -21.14 17.77
N ALA A 346 2.96 -21.99 18.39
CA ALA A 346 1.76 -21.65 19.16
C ALA A 346 0.70 -20.82 18.40
N THR A 347 0.58 -20.96 17.08
CA THR A 347 -0.33 -20.11 16.26
C THR A 347 -1.81 -20.21 16.67
N TYR A 348 -2.33 -21.42 16.86
CA TYR A 348 -3.69 -21.64 17.37
C TYR A 348 -3.89 -21.02 18.76
N PHE A 349 -2.95 -21.25 19.68
CA PHE A 349 -2.99 -20.68 21.04
C PHE A 349 -2.93 -19.15 21.04
N LYS A 350 -2.11 -18.53 20.18
CA LYS A 350 -2.06 -17.07 20.00
C LYS A 350 -3.39 -16.52 19.51
N GLU A 351 -4.07 -17.17 18.57
CA GLU A 351 -5.36 -16.67 18.08
C GLU A 351 -6.52 -16.90 19.06
N PHE A 352 -6.45 -17.94 19.90
CA PHE A 352 -7.29 -18.05 21.10
C PHE A 352 -7.01 -16.92 22.10
N LEU A 353 -5.75 -16.76 22.52
CA LEU A 353 -5.29 -15.73 23.46
C LEU A 353 -5.60 -14.29 22.97
N ARG A 354 -5.59 -14.05 21.65
CA ARG A 354 -6.01 -12.78 21.05
C ARG A 354 -7.47 -12.44 21.37
N GLY A 355 -8.35 -13.44 21.49
CA GLY A 355 -9.73 -13.27 21.94
C GLY A 355 -9.79 -12.86 23.41
N GLU A 356 -9.19 -13.67 24.28
CA GLU A 356 -9.16 -13.46 25.74
C GLU A 356 -8.59 -12.08 26.12
N ILE A 357 -7.42 -11.72 25.57
CA ILE A 357 -6.79 -10.44 25.89
C ILE A 357 -7.54 -9.25 25.28
N LYS A 358 -8.29 -9.42 24.17
CA LYS A 358 -9.21 -8.38 23.69
C LYS A 358 -10.36 -8.12 24.64
N GLN A 359 -10.92 -9.18 25.24
CA GLN A 359 -11.94 -9.01 26.27
C GLN A 359 -11.36 -8.29 27.48
N TRP A 360 -10.21 -8.76 28.00
CA TRP A 360 -9.49 -8.11 29.09
C TRP A 360 -9.23 -6.62 28.82
N CYS A 361 -8.75 -6.28 27.61
CA CYS A 361 -8.50 -4.90 27.17
C CYS A 361 -9.75 -4.01 27.22
N ASN A 362 -10.93 -4.54 26.87
CA ASN A 362 -12.19 -3.79 26.92
C ASN A 362 -12.68 -3.59 28.37
N GLU A 363 -12.33 -4.50 29.27
CA GLU A 363 -12.75 -4.50 30.68
C GLU A 363 -11.82 -3.67 31.59
N HIS A 364 -10.60 -3.36 31.13
CA HIS A 364 -9.58 -2.67 31.91
C HIS A 364 -9.25 -1.30 31.30
N LEU A 365 -9.27 -0.25 32.13
CA LEU A 365 -9.00 1.12 31.71
C LEU A 365 -7.58 1.56 32.09
N LYS A 366 -6.99 2.39 31.24
CA LYS A 366 -5.76 3.15 31.49
C LYS A 366 -6.03 4.33 32.44
N PRO A 367 -4.99 4.96 33.02
CA PRO A 367 -5.15 6.12 33.91
C PRO A 367 -5.83 7.35 33.28
N ASN A 368 -5.92 7.43 31.95
CA ASN A 368 -6.67 8.48 31.21
C ASN A 368 -8.17 8.15 31.02
N GLY A 369 -8.65 7.00 31.49
CA GLY A 369 -10.04 6.55 31.36
C GLY A 369 -10.38 5.81 30.05
N GLU A 370 -9.44 5.70 29.11
CA GLU A 370 -9.62 4.87 27.91
C GLU A 370 -9.38 3.38 28.19
N PRO A 371 -10.05 2.44 27.50
CA PRO A 371 -9.64 1.04 27.49
C PRO A 371 -8.21 0.82 26.96
N TYR A 372 -7.59 -0.29 27.36
CA TYR A 372 -6.35 -0.74 26.73
C TYR A 372 -6.60 -1.21 25.28
N ASP A 373 -5.61 -1.08 24.40
CA ASP A 373 -5.63 -1.62 23.03
C ASP A 373 -4.45 -2.57 22.80
N LEU A 374 -4.81 -3.85 22.64
CA LEU A 374 -3.91 -4.98 22.39
C LEU A 374 -2.89 -4.77 21.25
N TYR A 375 -3.20 -3.91 20.27
CA TYR A 375 -2.36 -3.70 19.09
C TYR A 375 -1.52 -2.41 19.15
N ARG A 376 -1.67 -1.62 20.23
CA ARG A 376 -1.10 -0.27 20.35
C ARG A 376 -0.32 -0.03 21.64
N ASP A 377 -0.80 -0.54 22.77
CA ASP A 377 -0.30 -0.15 24.09
C ASP A 377 0.92 -0.94 24.59
N GLY A 378 1.50 -1.82 23.75
CA GLY A 378 2.76 -2.52 24.07
C GLY A 378 2.69 -3.51 25.24
N LEU A 379 1.55 -4.18 25.42
CA LEU A 379 1.32 -5.08 26.55
C LEU A 379 2.32 -6.25 26.55
N ARG A 380 2.87 -6.59 27.72
CA ARG A 380 3.70 -7.80 27.90
C ARG A 380 2.87 -8.92 28.50
N ILE A 381 2.56 -9.90 27.66
CA ILE A 381 1.61 -10.98 27.94
C ILE A 381 2.41 -12.25 28.24
N TYR A 382 2.58 -12.57 29.53
CA TYR A 382 3.25 -13.79 29.97
C TYR A 382 2.26 -14.96 29.99
N THR A 383 2.67 -16.12 29.49
CA THR A 383 1.81 -17.29 29.29
C THR A 383 2.39 -18.54 29.95
N THR A 384 1.56 -19.57 30.16
CA THR A 384 1.96 -20.83 30.79
C THR A 384 2.66 -21.82 29.86
N ILE A 385 2.61 -21.58 28.55
CA ILE A 385 3.22 -22.40 27.50
C ILE A 385 4.73 -22.45 27.71
N ASP A 386 5.32 -23.64 27.70
CA ASP A 386 6.78 -23.83 27.67
C ASP A 386 7.22 -23.93 26.20
N SER A 387 8.21 -23.11 25.78
CA SER A 387 8.59 -23.03 24.36
C SER A 387 9.10 -24.36 23.79
N ARG A 388 9.67 -25.22 24.64
CA ARG A 388 10.25 -26.53 24.27
C ARG A 388 9.15 -27.58 24.15
N LEU A 389 8.25 -27.64 25.12
CA LEU A 389 7.11 -28.57 25.10
C LEU A 389 6.13 -28.21 23.98
N GLN A 390 5.93 -26.92 23.69
CA GLN A 390 5.18 -26.46 22.52
C GLN A 390 5.82 -26.99 21.23
N LYS A 391 7.13 -26.82 21.05
CA LYS A 391 7.84 -27.29 19.87
C LYS A 391 7.69 -28.80 19.69
N TYR A 392 7.96 -29.60 20.73
CA TYR A 392 7.83 -31.05 20.67
C TYR A 392 6.39 -31.52 20.38
N ALA A 393 5.38 -30.79 20.86
CA ALA A 393 3.98 -31.09 20.54
C ALA A 393 3.63 -30.78 19.07
N GLU A 394 4.17 -29.68 18.51
CA GLU A 394 3.98 -29.34 17.10
C GLU A 394 4.71 -30.32 16.18
N GLU A 395 5.95 -30.69 16.52
CA GLU A 395 6.74 -31.71 15.82
C GLU A 395 6.03 -33.08 15.86
N ALA A 396 5.66 -33.60 17.04
CA ALA A 396 5.02 -34.90 17.16
C ALA A 396 3.64 -34.99 16.45
N VAL A 397 2.85 -33.91 16.43
CA VAL A 397 1.59 -33.88 15.67
C VAL A 397 1.86 -33.82 14.16
N THR A 398 2.88 -33.10 13.72
CA THR A 398 3.26 -32.99 12.31
C THR A 398 3.80 -34.33 11.80
N ASP A 399 4.74 -34.95 12.51
CA ASP A 399 5.37 -36.21 12.12
C ASP A 399 4.33 -37.34 12.05
N HIS A 400 3.53 -37.54 13.10
CA HIS A 400 2.57 -38.65 13.14
C HIS A 400 1.44 -38.48 12.10
N LEU A 401 1.01 -37.25 11.81
CA LEU A 401 0.04 -37.01 10.74
C LEU A 401 0.66 -37.15 9.35
N SER A 402 1.86 -36.62 9.11
CA SER A 402 2.48 -36.59 7.77
C SER A 402 3.09 -37.92 7.34
N LEU A 403 3.73 -38.65 8.26
CA LEU A 403 4.49 -39.87 7.99
C LEU A 403 3.62 -41.13 8.11
N ASP A 404 2.76 -41.21 9.13
CA ASP A 404 1.95 -42.41 9.41
C ASP A 404 0.52 -42.28 8.87
N LEU A 405 -0.26 -41.33 9.43
CA LEU A 405 -1.71 -41.35 9.31
C LEU A 405 -2.21 -40.86 7.95
N GLN A 406 -1.66 -39.77 7.42
CA GLN A 406 -2.11 -39.22 6.13
C GLN A 406 -1.76 -40.13 4.94
N PRO A 407 -0.57 -40.76 4.84
CA PRO A 407 -0.28 -41.72 3.78
C PRO A 407 -1.19 -42.95 3.84
N ALA A 408 -1.42 -43.50 5.05
CA ALA A 408 -2.36 -44.60 5.25
C ALA A 408 -3.80 -44.22 4.85
N PHE A 409 -4.24 -43.00 5.14
CA PHE A 409 -5.55 -42.47 4.75
C PHE A 409 -5.68 -42.31 3.23
N TYR A 410 -4.68 -41.74 2.56
CA TYR A 410 -4.67 -41.66 1.09
C TYR A 410 -4.68 -43.06 0.45
N ALA A 411 -3.93 -44.02 0.99
CA ALA A 411 -3.93 -45.40 0.53
C ALA A 411 -5.32 -46.06 0.67
N HIS A 412 -5.99 -45.90 1.81
CA HIS A 412 -7.34 -46.42 2.06
C HIS A 412 -8.39 -45.86 1.08
N TRP A 413 -8.24 -44.61 0.65
CA TRP A 413 -9.18 -43.93 -0.26
C TRP A 413 -8.86 -44.08 -1.75
N LYS A 414 -7.70 -44.64 -2.11
CA LYS A 414 -7.26 -44.77 -3.50
C LYS A 414 -8.30 -45.49 -4.37
N GLY A 415 -8.65 -44.88 -5.50
CA GLY A 415 -9.65 -45.41 -6.44
C GLY A 415 -11.13 -45.24 -6.05
N ARG A 416 -11.46 -44.79 -4.83
CA ARG A 416 -12.86 -44.67 -4.39
C ARG A 416 -13.51 -43.38 -4.89
N LYS A 417 -14.41 -43.48 -5.88
CA LYS A 417 -15.12 -42.38 -6.58
C LYS A 417 -15.65 -41.26 -5.68
N TYR A 418 -16.17 -41.58 -4.50
CA TYR A 418 -16.77 -40.62 -3.56
C TYR A 418 -15.89 -40.31 -2.32
N ALA A 419 -14.60 -40.67 -2.35
CA ALA A 419 -13.68 -40.38 -1.27
C ALA A 419 -13.57 -38.87 -0.93
N PRO A 420 -13.35 -38.50 0.34
CA PRO A 420 -13.20 -39.36 1.52
C PRO A 420 -14.54 -39.62 2.25
N PHE A 421 -15.68 -39.54 1.55
CA PHE A 421 -17.01 -39.62 2.16
C PHE A 421 -17.54 -41.06 2.24
N VAL A 422 -18.20 -41.39 3.35
CA VAL A 422 -18.88 -42.68 3.60
C VAL A 422 -20.36 -42.44 3.80
N PHE A 423 -21.17 -42.98 2.89
CA PHE A 423 -22.63 -43.02 2.94
C PHE A 423 -23.11 -44.26 2.18
N GLU A 424 -24.39 -44.62 2.33
CA GLU A 424 -25.01 -45.73 1.60
C GLU A 424 -25.01 -45.46 0.08
N PRO A 425 -24.98 -46.50 -0.78
CA PRO A 425 -24.83 -46.35 -2.24
C PRO A 425 -25.82 -45.38 -2.89
N ASP A 426 -27.08 -45.38 -2.45
CA ASP A 426 -28.14 -44.55 -3.02
C ASP A 426 -28.11 -43.10 -2.48
N THR A 427 -27.58 -42.90 -1.26
CA THR A 427 -27.55 -41.58 -0.60
C THR A 427 -26.22 -40.84 -0.81
N ILE A 428 -25.14 -41.52 -1.18
CA ILE A 428 -23.80 -40.92 -1.28
C ILE A 428 -23.71 -39.77 -2.28
N LYS A 429 -24.32 -39.89 -3.47
CA LYS A 429 -24.28 -38.82 -4.50
C LYS A 429 -24.94 -37.52 -4.01
N PRO A 430 -26.20 -37.51 -3.50
CA PRO A 430 -26.80 -36.28 -2.98
C PRO A 430 -26.13 -35.77 -1.69
N GLN A 431 -25.68 -36.63 -0.77
CA GLN A 431 -24.98 -36.19 0.45
C GLN A 431 -23.64 -35.52 0.11
N VAL A 432 -22.86 -36.06 -0.83
CA VAL A 432 -21.61 -35.44 -1.29
C VAL A 432 -21.89 -34.09 -1.97
N LYS A 433 -22.90 -33.98 -2.87
CA LYS A 433 -23.26 -32.67 -3.46
C LYS A 433 -23.65 -31.64 -2.37
N LYS A 434 -24.40 -32.06 -1.35
CA LYS A 434 -24.79 -31.22 -0.20
C LYS A 434 -23.57 -30.74 0.60
N ILE A 435 -22.64 -31.62 0.94
CA ILE A 435 -21.42 -31.27 1.71
C ILE A 435 -20.51 -30.32 0.91
N MET A 436 -20.27 -30.62 -0.37
CA MET A 436 -19.44 -29.79 -1.23
C MET A 436 -20.07 -28.40 -1.46
N GLY A 437 -21.38 -28.33 -1.73
CA GLY A 437 -22.11 -27.08 -1.87
C GLY A 437 -22.16 -26.23 -0.58
N GLN A 438 -22.23 -26.88 0.60
CA GLN A 438 -22.11 -26.18 1.88
C GLN A 438 -20.69 -25.65 2.12
N ALA A 439 -19.64 -26.41 1.76
CA ALA A 439 -18.26 -25.96 1.87
C ALA A 439 -17.96 -24.79 0.91
N MET A 440 -18.46 -24.84 -0.33
CA MET A 440 -18.41 -23.74 -1.29
C MET A 440 -19.01 -22.45 -0.69
N ARG A 441 -20.26 -22.51 -0.22
CA ARG A 441 -20.99 -21.36 0.36
C ARG A 441 -20.35 -20.76 1.62
N ARG A 442 -19.54 -21.54 2.34
CA ARG A 442 -18.78 -21.10 3.54
C ARG A 442 -17.39 -20.54 3.23
N SER A 443 -16.93 -20.61 1.98
CA SER A 443 -15.59 -20.16 1.60
C SER A 443 -15.50 -18.63 1.43
N GLU A 444 -14.33 -18.06 1.73
CA GLU A 444 -14.05 -16.64 1.50
C GLU A 444 -14.17 -16.24 0.02
N ARG A 445 -13.87 -17.16 -0.92
CA ARG A 445 -14.08 -16.94 -2.36
C ARG A 445 -15.56 -16.70 -2.65
N TYR A 446 -16.45 -17.55 -2.13
CA TYR A 446 -17.90 -17.37 -2.30
C TYR A 446 -18.41 -16.08 -1.62
N ARG A 447 -17.93 -15.78 -0.41
CA ARG A 447 -18.30 -14.54 0.30
C ARG A 447 -17.92 -13.29 -0.49
N LYS A 448 -16.71 -13.25 -1.07
CA LYS A 448 -16.25 -12.14 -1.92
C LYS A 448 -17.02 -12.00 -3.23
N LEU A 449 -17.31 -13.11 -3.92
CA LEU A 449 -18.10 -13.07 -5.17
C LEU A 449 -19.53 -12.60 -4.91
N LYS A 450 -20.17 -13.02 -3.80
CA LYS A 450 -21.49 -12.53 -3.40
C LYS A 450 -21.48 -11.04 -3.02
N LEU A 451 -20.41 -10.55 -2.37
CA LEU A 451 -20.23 -9.12 -2.06
C LEU A 451 -19.96 -8.27 -3.31
N ALA A 452 -19.55 -8.88 -4.42
CA ALA A 452 -19.47 -8.27 -5.75
C ALA A 452 -20.76 -8.48 -6.59
N GLU A 453 -21.87 -8.85 -5.92
CA GLU A 453 -23.21 -9.02 -6.51
C GLU A 453 -23.32 -10.07 -7.65
N ILE A 454 -22.34 -10.97 -7.76
CA ILE A 454 -22.29 -11.99 -8.82
C ILE A 454 -23.38 -13.05 -8.58
N GLY A 455 -24.16 -13.33 -9.62
CA GLY A 455 -25.27 -14.30 -9.59
C GLY A 455 -24.82 -15.74 -9.26
N PRO A 456 -25.70 -16.56 -8.66
CA PRO A 456 -25.34 -17.86 -8.09
C PRO A 456 -24.80 -18.85 -9.13
N ASP A 457 -25.34 -18.85 -10.35
CA ASP A 457 -24.95 -19.78 -11.41
C ASP A 457 -23.58 -19.43 -11.99
N SER A 458 -23.28 -18.12 -12.10
CA SER A 458 -21.95 -17.62 -12.42
C SER A 458 -20.94 -17.97 -11.32
N ILE A 459 -21.34 -17.95 -10.04
CA ILE A 459 -20.50 -18.43 -8.94
C ILE A 459 -20.25 -19.94 -9.06
N GLU A 460 -21.27 -20.78 -9.30
CA GLU A 460 -21.06 -22.23 -9.48
C GLU A 460 -20.15 -22.50 -10.69
N THR A 461 -20.26 -21.71 -11.77
CA THR A 461 -19.34 -21.77 -12.92
C THR A 461 -17.89 -21.41 -12.54
N ILE A 462 -17.67 -20.31 -11.81
CA ILE A 462 -16.35 -19.90 -11.31
C ILE A 462 -15.73 -20.95 -10.36
N PHE A 463 -16.55 -21.66 -9.59
CA PHE A 463 -16.06 -22.74 -8.72
C PHE A 463 -15.68 -24.04 -9.46
N ASN A 464 -16.15 -24.23 -10.70
CA ASN A 464 -15.81 -25.36 -11.56
C ASN A 464 -14.83 -25.00 -12.70
N THR A 465 -14.39 -23.74 -12.79
CA THR A 465 -13.34 -23.31 -13.73
C THR A 465 -11.96 -23.43 -13.09
N PRO A 466 -10.94 -23.96 -13.78
CA PRO A 466 -9.57 -24.03 -13.25
C PRO A 466 -9.00 -22.63 -12.96
N ALA A 467 -8.24 -22.50 -11.88
CA ALA A 467 -7.53 -21.27 -11.52
C ALA A 467 -6.19 -21.61 -10.83
N HIS A 468 -5.20 -20.72 -10.99
CA HIS A 468 -3.98 -20.75 -10.19
C HIS A 468 -4.30 -20.56 -8.70
N MET A 469 -3.72 -21.40 -7.85
CA MET A 469 -3.80 -21.28 -6.40
C MET A 469 -2.69 -22.06 -5.71
N VAL A 470 -2.33 -21.61 -4.51
CA VAL A 470 -1.43 -22.33 -3.61
C VAL A 470 -2.25 -23.16 -2.62
N VAL A 471 -1.91 -24.44 -2.45
CA VAL A 471 -2.55 -25.38 -1.53
C VAL A 471 -1.55 -25.98 -0.53
N PHE A 472 -2.05 -26.39 0.63
CA PHE A 472 -1.23 -27.07 1.65
C PHE A 472 -0.76 -28.46 1.19
N SER A 473 0.46 -28.83 1.51
CA SER A 473 0.89 -30.23 1.63
C SER A 473 1.89 -30.37 2.78
N TRP A 474 2.16 -31.59 3.22
CA TRP A 474 3.13 -31.87 4.28
C TRP A 474 4.59 -31.62 3.85
N GLU A 475 4.88 -31.66 2.55
CA GLU A 475 6.20 -31.32 1.98
C GLU A 475 6.37 -29.81 1.73
N GLY A 476 5.29 -29.03 1.91
CA GLY A 476 5.28 -27.58 1.71
C GLY A 476 4.06 -27.08 0.91
N ASP A 477 4.07 -25.78 0.61
CA ASP A 477 3.04 -25.11 -0.16
C ASP A 477 3.17 -25.44 -1.66
N ILE A 478 2.14 -26.03 -2.28
CA ILE A 478 2.13 -26.39 -3.70
C ILE A 478 1.38 -25.33 -4.50
N ASP A 479 2.04 -24.66 -5.44
CA ASP A 479 1.37 -23.86 -6.49
C ASP A 479 0.83 -24.79 -7.59
N THR A 480 -0.43 -24.60 -7.98
CA THR A 480 -1.16 -25.54 -8.84
C THR A 480 -2.32 -24.88 -9.56
N ILE A 481 -2.76 -25.50 -10.66
CA ILE A 481 -3.95 -25.11 -11.42
C ILE A 481 -5.01 -26.20 -11.22
N MET A 482 -6.09 -25.87 -10.50
CA MET A 482 -7.24 -26.76 -10.29
C MET A 482 -8.53 -25.97 -10.16
N THR A 483 -9.70 -26.63 -10.15
CA THR A 483 -10.94 -25.90 -9.86
C THR A 483 -11.02 -25.58 -8.35
N PRO A 484 -11.66 -24.47 -7.95
CA PRO A 484 -11.97 -24.23 -6.53
C PRO A 484 -12.79 -25.36 -5.87
N MET A 485 -13.58 -26.13 -6.64
CA MET A 485 -14.30 -27.31 -6.15
C MET A 485 -13.37 -28.49 -5.84
N ASP A 486 -12.38 -28.75 -6.70
CA ASP A 486 -11.34 -29.76 -6.47
C ASP A 486 -10.47 -29.38 -5.28
N SER A 487 -10.13 -28.09 -5.14
CA SER A 487 -9.43 -27.56 -3.97
C SER A 487 -10.21 -27.80 -2.67
N ILE A 488 -11.51 -27.51 -2.64
CA ILE A 488 -12.38 -27.85 -1.50
C ILE A 488 -12.33 -29.36 -1.20
N ARG A 489 -12.32 -30.22 -2.22
CA ARG A 489 -12.29 -31.68 -2.05
C ARG A 489 -10.94 -32.16 -1.55
N TYR A 490 -9.85 -31.62 -2.07
CA TYR A 490 -8.47 -31.85 -1.63
C TYR A 490 -8.33 -31.53 -0.13
N PHE A 491 -8.79 -30.35 0.31
CA PHE A 491 -8.83 -29.98 1.73
C PHE A 491 -9.77 -30.85 2.59
N LYS A 492 -10.64 -31.70 2.02
CA LYS A 492 -11.42 -32.70 2.79
C LYS A 492 -10.67 -34.00 3.06
N PHE A 493 -9.54 -34.26 2.40
CA PHE A 493 -8.73 -35.46 2.66
C PHE A 493 -7.79 -35.32 3.87
N PHE A 494 -7.58 -34.12 4.42
CA PHE A 494 -6.61 -33.92 5.50
C PHE A 494 -7.17 -34.38 6.85
N LEU A 495 -6.41 -35.24 7.53
CA LEU A 495 -6.70 -35.68 8.89
C LEU A 495 -6.33 -34.59 9.90
N HIS A 496 -7.33 -34.09 10.62
CA HIS A 496 -7.12 -33.11 11.69
C HIS A 496 -6.79 -33.79 13.03
N SER A 497 -5.97 -33.13 13.83
CA SER A 497 -5.70 -33.46 15.23
C SER A 497 -5.91 -32.23 16.12
N GLY A 498 -5.95 -32.46 17.43
CA GLY A 498 -5.87 -31.43 18.47
C GLY A 498 -5.15 -32.03 19.68
N LEU A 499 -4.13 -31.35 20.19
CA LEU A 499 -3.31 -31.81 21.33
C LEU A 499 -3.18 -30.67 22.34
N MET A 500 -3.40 -30.97 23.61
CA MET A 500 -3.14 -30.06 24.73
C MET A 500 -2.41 -30.81 25.84
N SER A 501 -1.37 -30.21 26.39
CA SER A 501 -0.64 -30.72 27.55
C SER A 501 -0.83 -29.78 28.74
N VAL A 502 -1.18 -30.33 29.89
CA VAL A 502 -1.52 -29.59 31.12
C VAL A 502 -0.70 -30.12 32.28
N ASP A 503 -0.22 -29.21 33.11
CA ASP A 503 0.49 -29.47 34.37
C ASP A 503 -0.51 -29.81 35.50
N PRO A 504 -0.65 -31.10 35.92
CA PRO A 504 -1.82 -31.53 36.68
C PRO A 504 -2.04 -30.85 38.05
N PRO A 505 -1.01 -30.54 38.86
CA PRO A 505 -1.20 -29.84 40.15
C PRO A 505 -1.62 -28.38 40.01
N THR A 506 -1.40 -27.74 38.85
CA THR A 506 -1.61 -26.30 38.67
C THR A 506 -2.69 -25.94 37.64
N GLY A 507 -3.11 -26.90 36.82
CA GLY A 507 -4.00 -26.67 35.68
C GLY A 507 -3.37 -25.86 34.54
N GLN A 508 -2.07 -25.55 34.60
CA GLN A 508 -1.41 -24.71 33.61
C GLN A 508 -1.20 -25.44 32.28
N VAL A 509 -1.68 -24.85 31.18
CA VAL A 509 -1.45 -25.38 29.82
C VAL A 509 0.00 -25.14 29.43
N ARG A 510 0.75 -26.22 29.18
CA ARG A 510 2.18 -26.19 28.86
C ARG A 510 2.47 -26.30 27.36
N ALA A 511 1.58 -26.94 26.59
CA ALA A 511 1.64 -27.02 25.13
C ALA A 511 0.22 -27.11 24.55
N TYR A 512 0.02 -26.52 23.37
CA TYR A 512 -1.30 -26.38 22.74
C TYR A 512 -1.18 -26.39 21.21
N VAL A 513 -1.76 -27.41 20.56
CA VAL A 513 -1.79 -27.58 19.10
C VAL A 513 -3.25 -27.74 18.66
N GLY A 514 -3.84 -26.66 18.16
CA GLY A 514 -5.26 -26.62 17.74
C GLY A 514 -5.53 -27.24 16.37
N GLY A 515 -4.51 -27.66 15.62
CA GLY A 515 -4.65 -28.23 14.28
C GLY A 515 -3.32 -28.34 13.53
N ILE A 516 -3.40 -28.68 12.25
CA ILE A 516 -2.25 -28.98 11.36
C ILE A 516 -1.41 -27.73 11.06
N ASP A 517 -2.05 -26.72 10.49
CA ASP A 517 -1.43 -25.52 9.95
C ASP A 517 -2.47 -24.41 9.99
N TYR A 518 -2.22 -23.39 10.80
CA TYR A 518 -3.19 -22.32 11.01
C TYR A 518 -3.40 -21.45 9.77
N ARG A 519 -2.49 -21.41 8.80
CA ARG A 519 -2.66 -20.66 7.54
C ARG A 519 -3.85 -21.20 6.75
N TYR A 520 -3.98 -22.53 6.69
CA TYR A 520 -4.98 -23.24 5.89
C TYR A 520 -6.19 -23.73 6.72
N PHE A 521 -5.97 -24.14 7.97
CA PHE A 521 -6.97 -24.82 8.81
C PHE A 521 -7.30 -24.02 10.07
N LYS A 522 -8.03 -22.90 9.89
CA LYS A 522 -8.38 -21.92 10.94
C LYS A 522 -9.24 -22.43 12.12
N TYR A 523 -9.81 -23.63 12.03
CA TYR A 523 -10.69 -24.17 13.07
C TYR A 523 -9.87 -24.89 14.14
N ASP A 524 -10.07 -24.51 15.41
CA ASP A 524 -9.32 -25.01 16.55
C ASP A 524 -9.99 -26.26 17.15
N HIS A 525 -9.34 -27.41 17.04
CA HIS A 525 -9.88 -28.69 17.54
C HIS A 525 -9.72 -28.89 19.06
N VAL A 526 -9.00 -28.01 19.77
CA VAL A 526 -8.85 -28.06 21.23
C VAL A 526 -9.97 -27.26 21.92
N THR A 527 -10.20 -26.00 21.53
CA THR A 527 -11.22 -25.13 22.18
C THR A 527 -12.56 -25.09 21.47
N GLN A 528 -12.59 -25.15 20.13
CA GLN A 528 -13.84 -25.11 19.36
C GLN A 528 -14.35 -26.53 19.03
N GLY A 529 -13.48 -27.54 19.16
CA GLY A 529 -13.69 -28.94 18.79
C GLY A 529 -14.64 -29.72 19.69
N ARG A 530 -15.96 -29.61 19.47
CA ARG A 530 -16.94 -30.49 20.15
C ARG A 530 -17.01 -31.87 19.48
N ARG A 531 -16.66 -32.92 20.23
CA ARG A 531 -16.65 -34.33 19.81
C ARG A 531 -17.33 -35.22 20.84
N GLN A 532 -17.78 -36.41 20.43
CA GLN A 532 -18.19 -37.46 21.36
C GLN A 532 -16.93 -38.06 22.00
N VAL A 533 -16.81 -37.92 23.33
CA VAL A 533 -15.66 -38.39 24.13
C VAL A 533 -15.51 -39.92 24.18
N GLY A 534 -16.60 -40.66 23.99
CA GLY A 534 -16.56 -42.13 23.99
C GLY A 534 -16.10 -42.71 25.32
N SER A 535 -15.18 -43.67 25.31
CA SER A 535 -14.74 -44.35 26.55
C SER A 535 -13.89 -43.48 27.49
N THR A 536 -13.38 -42.32 27.07
CA THR A 536 -12.57 -41.45 27.96
C THR A 536 -13.40 -40.80 29.07
N PHE A 537 -14.73 -40.80 28.96
CA PHE A 537 -15.63 -40.32 30.02
C PHE A 537 -15.82 -41.33 31.16
N LYS A 538 -15.46 -42.61 30.97
CA LYS A 538 -15.72 -43.69 31.93
C LYS A 538 -15.19 -43.44 33.35
N PRO A 539 -14.00 -42.84 33.59
CA PRO A 539 -13.54 -42.54 34.94
C PRO A 539 -14.55 -41.69 35.72
N PHE A 540 -15.11 -40.65 35.10
CA PHE A 540 -16.12 -39.75 35.69
C PHE A 540 -17.50 -40.39 35.92
N LEU A 541 -17.68 -41.67 35.56
CA LEU A 541 -18.86 -42.49 35.89
C LEU A 541 -18.57 -43.50 37.01
N TYR A 542 -17.32 -43.63 37.43
CA TYR A 542 -16.85 -44.56 38.47
C TYR A 542 -16.21 -43.85 39.68
N THR A 543 -16.17 -42.51 39.67
CA THR A 543 -15.75 -41.61 40.75
C THR A 543 -16.94 -40.82 41.27
#